data_AF-A0A125RYV1-F1
#
_entry.id   AF-A0A125RYV1-F1
#
_cell.length_a   1.000
_cell.length_b   1.000
_cell.length_c   1.000
_cell.angle_alpha   90.00
_cell.angle_beta   90.00
_cell.angle_gamma   90.00
#
_symmetry.space_group_name_H-M   'P 1'
#
loop_
_entity.id
_entity.type
_entity.pdbx_description
1 polymer ?
#
loop_
_entity_poly.entity_id
_entity_poly.type
_entity_poly.pdbx_seq_one_letter_code
_entity_poly.pdbx_strand_id
1 'polypeptide(L)' 'TPRGDASVMVVGEGDKVEVRQVTASQAIGDKWLVTDGLKSGDRVIVTGLQKIKPGVQVKAQEVAS' A
#
# COMPACT_ATOMS: atom_id res chain seq x y z
N THR A 1 10.86 2.38 20.65
CA THR A 1 9.83 2.97 19.78
C THR A 1 9.29 1.85 18.91
N PRO A 2 7.96 1.71 18.72
CA PRO A 2 7.43 0.63 17.90
C PRO A 2 8.04 0.78 16.50
N ARG A 3 8.77 -0.23 16.04
CA ARG A 3 9.19 -0.28 14.63
C ARG A 3 7.90 -0.40 13.85
N GLY A 4 7.57 0.66 13.10
CA GLY A 4 6.38 0.72 12.27
C GLY A 4 6.52 -0.27 11.14
N ASP A 5 6.31 -1.55 11.42
CA ASP A 5 6.10 -2.60 10.43
C ASP A 5 4.75 -2.31 9.75
N ALA A 6 4.74 -1.25 8.94
CA ALA A 6 3.57 -0.80 8.21
C ALA A 6 3.35 -1.82 7.09
N SER A 7 2.20 -2.46 7.08
CA SER A 7 1.83 -3.37 6.00
C SER A 7 0.84 -2.63 5.11
N VAL A 8 1.20 -2.46 3.84
CA VAL A 8 0.28 -1.88 2.84
C VAL A 8 -0.18 -2.97 1.90
N MET A 9 -1.41 -2.84 1.41
CA MET A 9 -1.85 -3.65 0.28
C MET A 9 -1.47 -2.91 -1.00
N VAL A 10 -0.83 -3.62 -1.92
CA VAL A 10 -0.47 -3.12 -3.24
C VAL A 10 -1.15 -3.95 -4.31
N VAL A 11 -1.36 -3.34 -5.48
CA VAL A 11 -1.87 -4.04 -6.66
C VAL A 11 -0.66 -4.49 -7.48
N GLY A 12 -0.41 -5.79 -7.46
CA GLY A 12 0.64 -6.44 -8.23
C GLY A 12 0.25 -6.66 -9.69
N GLU A 13 1.06 -7.45 -10.38
CA GLU A 13 0.87 -7.74 -11.80
C GLU A 13 -0.42 -8.54 -12.04
N GLY A 14 -1.20 -8.15 -13.04
CA GLY A 14 -2.51 -8.76 -13.30
C GLY A 14 -3.63 -8.28 -12.36
N ASP A 15 -3.49 -7.08 -11.78
CA ASP A 15 -4.50 -6.44 -10.94
C ASP A 15 -4.81 -7.22 -9.64
N LYS A 16 -3.86 -7.99 -9.10
CA LYS A 16 -4.04 -8.78 -7.87
C LYS A 16 -3.61 -8.03 -6.62
N VAL A 17 -4.37 -8.18 -5.54
CA VAL A 17 -4.00 -7.64 -4.22
C VAL A 17 -2.89 -8.48 -3.60
N GLU A 18 -1.78 -7.83 -3.29
CA GLU A 18 -0.67 -8.37 -2.52
C GLU A 18 -0.45 -7.54 -1.25
N VAL A 19 -0.18 -8.20 -0.13
CA VAL A 19 0.22 -7.51 1.10
C VAL A 19 1.74 -7.37 1.07
N ARG A 20 2.23 -6.15 1.12
CA ARG A 20 3.66 -5.86 1.20
C ARG A 20 3.98 -5.15 2.51
N GLN A 21 4.96 -5.69 3.22
CA GLN A 21 5.54 -4.99 4.36
C GLN A 21 6.41 -3.86 3.85
N VAL A 22 6.18 -2.67 4.41
CA VAL A 22 6.91 -1.46 4.07
C VAL A 22 7.42 -0.81 5.34
N THR A 23 8.59 -0.20 5.24
CA THR A 23 9.16 0.56 6.34
C THR A 23 8.79 2.02 6.14
N ALA A 24 7.88 2.53 6.96
CA ALA A 24 7.58 3.94 7.01
C ALA A 24 8.39 4.59 8.15
N SER A 25 9.26 5.53 7.81
CA SER A 25 10.15 6.16 8.78
C SER A 25 9.48 7.30 9.55
N GLN A 26 8.59 8.04 8.90
CA GLN A 26 7.93 9.20 9.49
C GLN A 26 6.58 9.48 8.84
N ALA A 27 5.58 9.87 9.62
CA ALA A 27 4.38 10.51 9.09
C ALA A 27 4.62 12.02 8.95
N ILE A 28 4.41 12.57 7.76
CA ILE A 28 4.51 13.99 7.43
C ILE A 28 3.09 14.48 7.09
N GLY A 29 2.41 15.07 8.07
CA GLY A 29 1.00 15.45 7.95
C GLY A 29 0.12 14.22 7.75
N ASP A 30 -0.66 14.21 6.66
CA ASP A 30 -1.54 13.09 6.30
C ASP A 30 -0.84 12.00 5.46
N LYS A 31 0.47 12.17 5.19
CA LYS A 31 1.24 11.29 4.30
C LYS A 31 2.33 10.56 5.08
N TRP A 32 2.58 9.30 4.74
CA TRP A 32 3.65 8.53 5.33
C TRP A 32 4.86 8.52 4.40
N LEU A 33 6.03 8.87 4.94
CA LEU A 33 7.31 8.74 4.25
C LEU A 33 7.76 7.29 4.33
N VAL A 34 7.60 6.56 3.23
CA VAL A 34 8.07 5.20 3.08
C VAL A 34 9.55 5.23 2.68
N THR A 35 10.41 4.60 3.48
CA THR A 35 11.84 4.49 3.21
C THR A 35 12.23 3.18 2.54
N ASP A 36 11.42 2.13 2.70
CA ASP A 36 11.69 0.83 2.09
C ASP A 36 10.40 0.02 1.84
N GLY A 37 10.45 -0.90 0.87
CA GLY A 37 9.36 -1.83 0.57
C GLY A 37 8.36 -1.36 -0.50
N LEU A 38 8.51 -0.17 -1.07
CA LEU A 38 7.70 0.32 -2.20
C LEU A 38 8.61 0.81 -3.32
N LYS A 39 8.26 0.46 -4.57
CA LYS A 39 8.95 0.96 -5.76
C LYS A 39 8.12 2.03 -6.45
N SER A 40 8.79 2.96 -7.13
CA SER A 40 8.11 3.90 -8.03
C SER A 40 7.31 3.12 -9.08
N GLY A 41 6.02 3.39 -9.16
CA GLY A 41 5.07 2.70 -10.04
C GLY A 41 4.21 1.64 -9.34
N ASP A 42 4.51 1.28 -8.09
CA ASP A 42 3.64 0.42 -7.30
C ASP A 42 2.34 1.15 -6.95
N ARG A 43 1.20 0.49 -7.20
CA ARG A 43 -0.12 1.05 -6.89
C ARG A 43 -0.53 0.60 -5.48
N VAL A 44 -0.52 1.53 -4.54
CA VAL A 44 -0.93 1.26 -3.15
C VAL A 44 -2.45 1.39 -3.00
N ILE A 45 -3.04 0.44 -2.28
CA ILE A 45 -4.45 0.45 -1.94
C ILE A 45 -4.63 1.18 -0.61
N VAL A 46 -5.20 2.38 -0.67
CA VAL A 46 -5.46 3.23 0.50
C VAL A 46 -6.91 3.17 0.98
N THR A 47 -7.81 2.64 0.16
CA THR A 47 -9.25 2.56 0.46
C THR A 47 -9.81 1.19 0.08
N GLY A 48 -10.91 0.79 0.73
CA GLY A 48 -11.58 -0.47 0.39
C GLY A 48 -11.00 -1.73 1.05
N LEU A 49 -10.03 -1.61 1.97
CA LEU A 49 -9.44 -2.73 2.75
C LEU A 49 -10.49 -3.67 3.39
N GLN A 50 -11.65 -3.15 3.76
CA GLN A 50 -12.74 -3.94 4.35
C GLN A 50 -13.46 -4.85 3.33
N LYS A 51 -13.40 -4.51 2.03
CA LYS A 51 -14.09 -5.23 0.95
C LYS A 51 -13.15 -6.11 0.11
N ILE A 52 -11.85 -5.96 0.27
CA ILE A 52 -10.84 -6.69 -0.50
C ILE A 52 -10.19 -7.77 0.37
N LYS A 53 -10.08 -8.97 -0.19
CA LYS A 53 -9.34 -10.08 0.41
C LYS A 53 -8.00 -10.25 -0.33
N PRO A 54 -6.93 -10.68 0.34
CA PRO A 54 -5.67 -11.02 -0.32
C PRO A 54 -5.93 -12.02 -1.47
N GLY A 55 -5.35 -11.76 -2.65
CA GLY A 55 -5.51 -12.61 -3.84
C GLY A 55 -6.74 -12.32 -4.70
N VAL A 56 -7.59 -11.35 -4.35
CA VAL A 56 -8.69 -10.89 -5.22
C VAL A 56 -8.15 -9.94 -6.29
N GLN A 57 -8.75 -9.99 -7.49
CA GLN A 57 -8.46 -9.04 -8.54
C GLN A 57 -9.19 -7.72 -8.27
N VAL A 58 -8.45 -6.61 -8.20
CA VAL A 58 -8.98 -5.28 -7.92
C VAL A 58 -8.67 -4.35 -9.08
N LYS A 59 -9.66 -3.58 -9.52
CA LYS A 59 -9.38 -2.45 -10.41
C LYS A 59 -8.75 -1.33 -9.58
N ALA A 60 -7.44 -1.16 -9.71
CA ALA A 60 -6.77 0.02 -9.18
C ALA A 60 -7.35 1.26 -9.88
N GLN A 61 -8.06 2.10 -9.14
CA GLN A 61 -8.34 3.46 -9.58
C GLN A 61 -7.26 4.36 -8.98
N GLU A 62 -6.60 5.13 -9.83
CA GLU A 62 -5.67 6.15 -9.40
C GLU A 62 -6.46 7.20 -8.63
N VAL A 63 -6.30 7.21 -7.30
CA VAL A 63 -6.74 8.32 -6.48
C VAL A 63 -5.80 9.46 -6.79
N ALA A 64 -6.21 10.33 -7.71
CA ALA A 64 -5.56 11.60 -7.93
C ALA A 64 -5.65 12.40 -6.61
N SER A 65 -4.51 12.53 -5.94
CA SER A 65 -4.34 13.32 -4.72
C SER A 65 -4.28 14.79 -5.02
#